data_AF-A0A524EGU8-F1
#
_entry.id   AF-A0A524EGU8-F1
#
_cell.length_a   1.000
_cell.length_b   1.000
_cell.length_c   1.000
_cell.angle_alpha   90.00
_cell.angle_beta   90.00
_cell.angle_gamma   90.00
#
_symmetry.space_group_name_H-M   'P 1'
#
loop_
_entity.id
_entity.type
_entity.pdbx_description
1 polymer ?
#
loop_
_entity_poly.entity_id
_entity_poly.type
_entity_poly.pdbx_seq_one_letter_code
_entity_poly.pdbx_strand_id
1 'polypeptide(L)'
;MVDAHRYSFFGKKTGIILSSMSRSESFVMLTCIREKAGGSWEKPSQNEGKVVRISLEEMVEILRVLEQKAEGWSTVHKYKEESTKIEFRWKDDHHSALYIDIGSYPKMLNYSQTEVLRLLVMHLIKEKIVHATVPPKTSSESPDDPSNSSLEEKSTQKSKVAPKRSRKTQSISHSNHQPMEEEVGPIVQEVIQKESETDSMLIHGTFMAETPKAVLIGFESDKSVWFPKSTIRSPYAKEKSQVQQFLIDTWVLQKNQVVS
;
A
#
# COMPACT_ATOMS: atom_id res chain seq x y z
N MET A 1 4.87 10.84 14.02
CA MET A 1 3.65 10.25 13.42
C MET A 1 4.03 9.69 12.06
N VAL A 2 3.64 8.45 11.73
CA VAL A 2 3.93 7.85 10.42
C VAL A 2 2.91 8.34 9.38
N ASP A 3 3.29 8.34 8.11
CA ASP A 3 2.42 8.82 7.02
C ASP A 3 1.35 7.79 6.59
N ALA A 4 1.68 6.52 6.74
CA ALA A 4 0.83 5.41 6.33
C ALA A 4 0.46 4.51 7.52
N HIS A 5 -0.78 4.04 7.52
CA HIS A 5 -1.32 3.10 8.50
C HIS A 5 -1.90 1.90 7.80
N ARG A 6 -1.72 0.71 8.39
CA ARG A 6 -2.31 -0.52 7.89
C ARG A 6 -2.59 -1.46 9.06
N TYR A 7 -3.80 -1.96 9.13
CA TYR A 7 -4.21 -2.95 10.12
C TYR A 7 -5.17 -3.96 9.51
N SER A 8 -5.05 -5.23 9.92
CA SER A 8 -5.81 -6.33 9.34
C SER A 8 -6.63 -7.06 10.39
N PHE A 9 -7.92 -7.24 10.10
CA PHE A 9 -8.87 -8.00 10.89
C PHE A 9 -9.16 -9.32 10.19
N PHE A 10 -8.41 -10.36 10.54
CA PHE A 10 -8.64 -11.71 10.02
C PHE A 10 -9.66 -12.48 10.86
N GLY A 11 -10.28 -13.46 10.23
CA GLY A 11 -11.17 -14.44 10.82
C GLY A 11 -11.08 -15.75 10.03
N LYS A 12 -12.02 -16.67 10.26
CA LYS A 12 -11.95 -18.01 9.64
C LYS A 12 -11.97 -17.95 8.10
N LYS A 13 -12.91 -17.22 7.50
CA LYS A 13 -13.12 -17.24 6.03
C LYS A 13 -13.09 -15.87 5.34
N THR A 14 -13.06 -14.78 6.10
CA THR A 14 -13.06 -13.40 5.58
C THR A 14 -12.07 -12.56 6.36
N GLY A 15 -11.37 -11.66 5.67
CA GLY A 15 -10.46 -10.67 6.23
C GLY A 15 -10.82 -9.27 5.72
N ILE A 16 -10.71 -8.29 6.61
CA ILE A 16 -10.82 -6.86 6.26
C ILE A 16 -9.50 -6.19 6.62
N ILE A 17 -8.96 -5.39 5.70
CA ILE A 17 -7.73 -4.63 5.89
C ILE A 17 -8.09 -3.15 5.78
N LEU A 18 -7.88 -2.42 6.87
CA LEU A 18 -7.95 -0.97 6.89
C LEU A 18 -6.57 -0.42 6.53
N SER A 19 -6.53 0.48 5.55
CA SER A 19 -5.30 1.14 5.15
C SER A 19 -5.49 2.62 4.87
N SER A 20 -4.49 3.41 5.24
CA SER A 20 -4.35 4.82 4.94
C SER A 20 -2.96 4.98 4.34
N MET A 21 -2.87 5.33 3.05
CA MET A 21 -1.58 5.36 2.37
C MET A 21 -0.82 6.69 2.51
N SER A 22 -1.54 7.77 2.77
CA SER A 22 -0.98 9.11 3.01
C SER A 22 -1.84 9.88 4.00
N ARG A 23 -1.22 10.65 4.89
CA ARG A 23 -1.95 11.56 5.81
C ARG A 23 -2.63 12.73 5.09
N SER A 24 -2.17 13.09 3.88
CA SER A 24 -2.73 14.20 3.09
C SER A 24 -3.92 13.79 2.22
N GLU A 25 -4.23 12.50 2.14
CA GLU A 25 -5.42 12.00 1.46
C GLU A 25 -6.61 11.93 2.43
N SER A 26 -7.74 12.53 2.04
CA SER A 26 -8.95 12.64 2.88
C SER A 26 -9.81 11.36 2.92
N PHE A 27 -9.19 10.20 2.74
CA PHE A 27 -9.87 8.92 2.68
C PHE A 27 -9.01 7.79 3.24
N VAL A 28 -9.66 6.66 3.50
CA VAL A 28 -9.02 5.39 3.82
C VAL A 28 -9.55 4.31 2.88
N MET A 29 -8.82 3.20 2.78
CA MET A 29 -9.19 2.07 1.96
C MET A 29 -9.53 0.88 2.85
N LEU A 30 -10.70 0.29 2.62
CA LEU A 30 -11.08 -1.01 3.16
C LEU A 30 -10.92 -2.06 2.07
N THR A 31 -10.03 -3.02 2.30
CA THR A 31 -9.82 -4.17 1.42
C THR A 31 -10.40 -5.41 2.07
N CYS A 32 -11.34 -6.06 1.39
CA CYS A 32 -11.96 -7.30 1.80
C CYS A 32 -11.44 -8.45 0.95
N ILE A 33 -11.11 -9.56 1.62
CA ILE A 33 -10.63 -10.79 0.99
C ILE A 33 -11.28 -11.98 1.68
N ARG A 34 -11.44 -13.09 0.95
CA ARG A 34 -11.89 -14.36 1.52
C ARG A 34 -10.89 -15.49 1.31
N GLU A 35 -11.03 -16.51 2.14
CA GLU A 35 -10.35 -17.79 1.94
C GLU A 35 -11.03 -18.54 0.79
N LYS A 36 -10.22 -19.04 -0.14
CA LYS A 36 -10.64 -19.87 -1.28
C LYS A 36 -10.84 -21.32 -0.83
N ALA A 37 -11.50 -22.12 -1.66
CA ALA A 37 -11.76 -23.55 -1.38
C ALA A 37 -10.48 -24.38 -1.09
N GLY A 38 -9.31 -23.93 -1.56
CA GLY A 38 -8.01 -24.58 -1.32
C GLY A 38 -7.21 -23.99 -0.15
N GLY A 39 -7.82 -23.21 0.74
CA GLY A 39 -7.17 -22.61 1.92
C GLY A 39 -6.25 -21.41 1.63
N SER A 40 -6.01 -21.09 0.36
CA SER A 40 -5.33 -19.85 -0.02
C SER A 40 -6.28 -18.65 0.08
N TRP A 41 -5.75 -17.48 0.41
CA TRP A 41 -6.51 -16.24 0.43
C TRP A 41 -6.57 -15.57 -0.93
N GLU A 42 -7.65 -14.86 -1.21
CA GLU A 42 -7.71 -13.91 -2.31
C GLU A 42 -6.59 -12.87 -2.25
N LYS A 43 -6.08 -12.51 -3.42
CA LYS A 43 -5.00 -11.54 -3.59
C LYS A 43 -5.51 -10.32 -4.33
N PRO A 44 -5.59 -9.15 -3.67
CA PRO A 44 -5.97 -7.89 -4.33
C PRO A 44 -5.08 -7.53 -5.52
N SER A 45 -3.80 -7.93 -5.48
CA SER A 45 -2.85 -7.76 -6.59
C SER A 45 -3.21 -8.56 -7.85
N GLN A 46 -4.13 -9.51 -7.75
CA GLN A 46 -4.63 -10.33 -8.85
C GLN A 46 -6.09 -9.96 -9.21
N ASN A 47 -6.56 -8.78 -8.80
CA ASN A 47 -7.95 -8.33 -8.94
C ASN A 47 -8.98 -9.24 -8.23
N GLU A 48 -8.57 -9.89 -7.14
CA GLU A 48 -9.46 -10.67 -6.28
C GLU A 48 -9.84 -9.85 -5.03
N GLY A 49 -10.95 -10.23 -4.38
CA GLY A 49 -11.48 -9.49 -3.25
C GLY A 49 -12.30 -8.26 -3.67
N LYS A 50 -12.50 -7.34 -2.71
CA LYS A 50 -13.16 -6.06 -2.95
C LYS A 50 -12.41 -4.95 -2.24
N VAL A 51 -12.16 -3.84 -2.93
CA VAL A 51 -11.52 -2.66 -2.36
C VAL A 51 -12.49 -1.49 -2.48
N VAL A 52 -12.75 -0.81 -1.36
CA VAL A 52 -13.59 0.39 -1.33
C VAL A 52 -12.86 1.55 -0.68
N ARG A 53 -13.13 2.76 -1.17
CA ARG A 53 -12.60 4.01 -0.64
C ARG A 53 -13.62 4.62 0.29
N ILE A 54 -13.27 4.82 1.55
CA ILE A 54 -14.12 5.42 2.57
C ILE A 54 -13.71 6.90 2.73
N SER A 55 -14.63 7.82 2.45
CA SER A 55 -14.39 9.26 2.60
C SER A 55 -14.30 9.67 4.08
N LEU A 56 -13.84 10.90 4.34
CA LEU A 56 -13.78 11.44 5.70
C LEU A 56 -15.18 11.47 6.37
N GLU A 57 -16.23 11.82 5.63
CA GLU A 57 -17.61 11.82 6.12
C GLU A 57 -18.10 10.40 6.45
N GLU A 58 -17.79 9.44 5.58
CA GLU A 58 -18.13 8.04 5.83
C GLU A 58 -17.36 7.47 7.02
N MET A 59 -16.11 7.88 7.22
CA MET A 59 -15.35 7.54 8.43
C MET A 59 -16.06 8.07 9.69
N VAL A 60 -16.63 9.27 9.65
CA VAL A 60 -17.40 9.85 10.77
C VAL A 60 -18.67 9.05 11.04
N GLU A 61 -19.42 8.64 10.01
CA GLU A 61 -20.60 7.77 10.19
C GLU A 61 -20.22 6.39 10.74
N ILE A 62 -19.13 5.80 10.26
CA ILE A 62 -18.60 4.55 10.82
C ILE A 62 -18.21 4.75 12.29
N LEU A 63 -17.53 5.84 12.64
CA LEU A 63 -17.18 6.15 14.04
C LEU A 63 -18.43 6.28 14.91
N ARG A 64 -19.49 6.90 14.40
CA ARG A 64 -20.78 7.02 15.10
C ARG A 64 -21.38 5.65 15.42
N VAL A 65 -21.31 4.68 14.51
CA VAL A 65 -21.72 3.28 14.80
C VAL A 65 -20.79 2.65 15.84
N LEU A 66 -19.48 2.81 15.71
CA LEU A 66 -18.49 2.24 16.64
C LEU A 66 -18.59 2.80 18.05
N GLU A 67 -19.00 4.06 18.20
CA GLU A 67 -19.30 4.72 19.47
C GLU A 67 -20.71 4.43 20.00
N GLN A 68 -21.45 3.53 19.36
CA GLN A 68 -22.80 3.12 19.74
C GLN A 68 -23.81 4.29 19.74
N LYS A 69 -23.55 5.32 18.93
CA LYS A 69 -24.46 6.46 18.68
C LYS A 69 -25.44 6.19 17.53
N ALA A 70 -25.33 5.01 16.90
CA ALA A 70 -26.24 4.47 15.91
C ALA A 70 -26.16 2.94 15.93
N GLU A 71 -27.28 2.25 15.74
CA GLU A 71 -27.34 0.79 15.65
C GLU A 71 -26.63 0.27 14.39
N GLY A 72 -26.62 1.07 13.32
CA GLY A 72 -25.92 0.78 12.10
C GLY A 72 -25.93 1.94 11.10
N TRP A 73 -25.16 1.75 10.03
CA TRP A 73 -25.02 2.68 8.91
C TRP A 73 -24.78 1.87 7.63
N SER A 74 -25.26 2.39 6.50
CA SER A 74 -24.96 1.80 5.20
C SER A 74 -24.92 2.83 4.09
N THR A 75 -24.17 2.53 3.04
CA THR A 75 -24.06 3.32 1.82
C THR A 75 -23.88 2.43 0.59
N VAL A 76 -23.99 3.01 -0.60
CA VAL A 76 -23.75 2.32 -1.87
C VAL A 76 -22.77 3.15 -2.71
N HIS A 77 -21.61 2.57 -3.01
CA HIS A 77 -20.67 3.14 -3.97
C HIS A 77 -21.00 2.63 -5.36
N LYS A 78 -21.09 3.54 -6.34
CA LYS A 78 -21.28 3.20 -7.74
C LYS A 78 -20.02 3.58 -8.53
N TYR A 79 -19.49 2.63 -9.29
CA TYR A 79 -18.39 2.87 -10.20
C TYR A 79 -18.64 2.13 -11.51
N LYS A 80 -18.80 2.88 -12.60
CA LYS A 80 -19.27 2.36 -13.89
C LYS A 80 -20.62 1.65 -13.70
N GLU A 81 -20.71 0.37 -14.08
CA GLU A 81 -21.91 -0.45 -13.95
C GLU A 81 -21.95 -1.27 -12.65
N GLU A 82 -20.87 -1.22 -11.85
CA GLU A 82 -20.81 -1.93 -10.57
C GLU A 82 -21.32 -1.06 -9.43
N SER A 83 -22.10 -1.68 -8.54
CA SER A 83 -22.48 -1.10 -7.26
C SER A 83 -21.98 -1.97 -6.12
N THR A 84 -21.45 -1.33 -5.08
CA THR A 84 -20.95 -2.01 -3.88
C THR A 84 -21.67 -1.44 -2.67
N LYS A 85 -22.48 -2.27 -2.01
CA LYS A 85 -23.07 -1.94 -0.71
C LYS A 85 -22.00 -2.05 0.38
N ILE A 86 -22.01 -1.09 1.30
CA ILE A 86 -21.19 -1.06 2.51
C ILE A 86 -22.15 -0.96 3.68
N GLU A 87 -22.03 -1.82 4.67
CA GLU A 87 -22.91 -1.88 5.84
C GLU A 87 -22.10 -2.17 7.11
N PHE A 88 -22.38 -1.40 8.16
CA PHE A 88 -21.88 -1.56 9.52
C PHE A 88 -23.07 -1.61 10.45
N ARG A 89 -23.19 -2.63 11.31
CA ARG A 89 -24.29 -2.72 12.27
C ARG A 89 -23.93 -3.58 13.46
N TRP A 90 -24.50 -3.26 14.61
CA TRP A 90 -24.45 -4.16 15.76
C TRP A 90 -25.42 -5.33 15.56
N LYS A 91 -25.04 -6.50 16.09
CA LYS A 91 -25.83 -7.73 15.95
C LYS A 91 -26.96 -7.83 16.98
N ASP A 92 -26.74 -7.28 18.16
CA ASP A 92 -27.63 -7.37 19.31
C ASP A 92 -27.66 -6.04 20.08
N ASP A 93 -28.68 -5.85 20.90
CA ASP A 93 -28.84 -4.68 21.78
C ASP A 93 -27.72 -4.58 22.82
N HIS A 94 -26.98 -5.67 23.03
CA HIS A 94 -25.82 -5.73 23.91
C HIS A 94 -24.51 -5.28 23.24
N HIS A 95 -24.55 -4.94 21.95
CA HIS A 95 -23.40 -4.47 21.17
C HIS A 95 -22.16 -5.36 21.34
N SER A 96 -22.37 -6.68 21.40
CA SER A 96 -21.31 -7.65 21.71
C SER A 96 -20.40 -7.94 20.52
N ALA A 97 -20.93 -7.77 19.31
CA ALA A 97 -20.23 -8.00 18.05
C ALA A 97 -20.73 -7.05 16.96
N LEU A 98 -19.78 -6.53 16.17
CA LEU A 98 -20.05 -5.68 15.03
C LEU A 98 -20.08 -6.52 13.75
N TYR A 99 -21.14 -6.39 12.97
CA TYR A 99 -21.24 -6.88 11.60
C TYR A 99 -20.77 -5.82 10.61
N ILE A 100 -19.89 -6.23 9.72
CA ILE A 100 -19.46 -5.45 8.57
C ILE A 100 -19.72 -6.29 7.32
N ASP A 101 -20.35 -5.69 6.31
CA ASP A 101 -20.52 -6.32 4.99
C ASP A 101 -20.22 -5.30 3.88
N ILE A 102 -19.28 -5.67 3.02
CA ILE A 102 -18.82 -4.82 1.91
C ILE A 102 -18.86 -5.67 0.65
N GLY A 103 -19.82 -5.43 -0.23
CA GLY A 103 -19.90 -6.14 -1.51
C GLY A 103 -19.99 -7.66 -1.39
N SER A 104 -20.72 -8.18 -0.39
CA SER A 104 -20.86 -9.61 -0.07
C SER A 104 -19.63 -10.24 0.63
N TYR A 105 -18.86 -9.44 1.36
CA TYR A 105 -17.77 -9.89 2.21
C TYR A 105 -18.13 -9.67 3.69
N PRO A 106 -18.92 -10.60 4.30
CA PRO A 106 -19.33 -10.47 5.68
C PRO A 106 -18.16 -10.73 6.65
N LYS A 107 -18.03 -9.89 7.66
CA LYS A 107 -17.10 -10.06 8.78
C LYS A 107 -17.77 -9.68 10.10
N MET A 108 -17.68 -10.61 11.05
CA MET A 108 -17.94 -10.35 12.47
C MET A 108 -16.66 -9.87 13.15
N LEU A 109 -16.71 -8.74 13.84
CA LEU A 109 -15.68 -8.30 14.77
C LEU A 109 -16.18 -8.51 16.20
N ASN A 110 -15.37 -9.16 17.03
CA ASN A 110 -15.62 -9.25 18.46
C ASN A 110 -15.30 -7.90 19.13
N TYR A 111 -15.67 -7.75 20.41
CA TYR A 111 -15.44 -6.52 21.16
C TYR A 111 -14.02 -5.95 21.02
N SER A 112 -12.98 -6.77 21.22
CA SER A 112 -11.59 -6.32 21.14
C SER A 112 -11.20 -5.84 19.74
N GLN A 113 -11.63 -6.55 18.69
CA GLN A 113 -11.41 -6.12 17.31
C GLN A 113 -12.16 -4.83 16.99
N THR A 114 -13.39 -4.71 17.47
CA THR A 114 -14.22 -3.51 17.28
C THR A 114 -13.60 -2.31 17.98
N GLU A 115 -13.07 -2.47 19.19
CA GLU A 115 -12.42 -1.40 19.94
C GLU A 115 -11.12 -0.93 19.26
N VAL A 116 -10.32 -1.87 18.73
CA VAL A 116 -9.15 -1.53 17.92
C VAL A 116 -9.59 -0.74 16.67
N LEU A 117 -10.65 -1.16 15.98
CA LEU A 117 -11.18 -0.43 14.84
C LEU A 117 -11.65 0.98 15.23
N ARG A 118 -12.35 1.14 16.36
CA ARG A 118 -12.80 2.44 16.89
C ARG A 118 -11.64 3.39 17.13
N LEU A 119 -10.62 2.93 17.85
CA LEU A 119 -9.44 3.73 18.16
C LEU A 119 -8.67 4.11 16.88
N LEU A 120 -8.54 3.18 15.93
CA LEU A 120 -7.88 3.44 14.64
C LEU A 120 -8.65 4.45 13.79
N VAL A 121 -9.97 4.28 13.63
CA VAL A 121 -10.80 5.22 12.86
C VAL A 121 -10.78 6.61 13.50
N MET A 122 -10.92 6.71 14.82
CA MET A 122 -10.81 7.97 15.54
C MET A 122 -9.45 8.65 15.33
N HIS A 123 -8.35 7.89 15.42
CA HIS A 123 -7.00 8.39 15.14
C HIS A 123 -6.90 8.92 13.70
N LEU A 124 -7.35 8.13 12.72
CA LEU A 124 -7.25 8.48 11.31
C LEU A 124 -8.09 9.71 10.96
N ILE A 125 -9.30 9.86 11.52
CA ILE A 125 -10.12 11.07 11.33
C ILE A 125 -9.35 12.31 11.81
N LYS A 126 -8.81 12.28 13.04
CA LYS A 126 -8.05 13.40 13.60
C LYS A 126 -6.85 13.75 12.72
N GLU A 127 -6.10 12.74 12.29
CA GLU A 127 -4.97 12.92 11.39
C GLU A 127 -5.39 13.54 10.05
N LYS A 128 -6.47 13.04 9.43
CA LYS A 128 -6.97 13.55 8.13
C LYS A 128 -7.46 14.98 8.23
N ILE A 129 -8.14 15.35 9.30
CA ILE A 129 -8.56 16.74 9.52
C ILE A 129 -7.34 17.66 9.59
N VAL A 130 -6.26 17.25 10.25
CA VAL A 130 -5.06 18.10 10.35
C VAL A 130 -4.31 18.21 9.03
N HIS A 131 -4.25 17.13 8.23
CA HIS A 131 -3.31 17.04 7.11
C HIS A 131 -3.94 17.04 5.72
N ALA A 132 -5.20 16.63 5.58
CA ALA A 132 -5.89 16.51 4.29
C ALA A 132 -6.87 17.66 4.02
N THR A 133 -7.17 18.51 5.01
CA THR A 133 -8.08 19.66 4.85
C THR A 133 -7.38 21.02 4.93
N VAL A 134 -6.06 21.04 5.17
CA VAL A 134 -5.27 22.28 5.16
C VAL A 134 -4.82 22.53 3.72
N PRO A 135 -5.08 23.71 3.13
CA PRO A 135 -4.58 24.04 1.81
C PRO A 135 -3.05 23.90 1.76
N PRO A 136 -2.48 23.34 0.67
CA PRO A 136 -1.04 23.35 0.51
C PRO A 136 -0.56 24.80 0.56
N LYS A 137 0.41 25.08 1.42
CA LYS A 137 1.07 26.39 1.46
C LYS A 137 1.64 26.63 0.06
N THR A 138 1.02 27.54 -0.70
CA THR A 138 1.62 28.07 -1.91
C THR A 138 2.91 28.76 -1.48
N SER A 139 4.05 28.18 -1.87
CA SER A 139 5.32 28.88 -1.80
C SER A 139 5.28 30.00 -2.84
N SER A 140 4.64 31.10 -2.49
CA SER A 140 4.62 32.34 -3.26
C SER A 140 4.92 33.49 -2.30
N GLU A 141 6.17 33.56 -1.87
CA GLU A 141 6.80 34.80 -1.42
C GLU A 141 8.15 34.89 -2.12
N SER A 142 8.12 35.35 -3.36
CA SER A 142 9.19 36.17 -3.93
C SER A 142 8.57 37.54 -4.17
N PRO A 143 9.07 38.61 -3.53
CA PRO A 143 8.54 39.96 -3.72
C PRO A 143 8.97 40.52 -5.08
N ASP A 144 8.00 41.13 -5.75
CA ASP A 144 8.11 42.17 -6.77
C ASP A 144 8.84 41.87 -8.10
N ASP A 145 8.07 41.52 -9.13
CA ASP A 145 8.29 42.10 -10.47
C ASP A 145 6.99 42.10 -11.31
N PRO A 146 6.43 43.26 -11.71
CA PRO A 146 5.21 43.33 -12.49
C PRO A 146 5.53 43.60 -13.97
N SER A 147 5.52 42.57 -14.82
CA SER A 147 5.29 42.79 -16.25
C SER A 147 4.78 41.56 -17.01
N ASN A 148 3.49 41.68 -17.36
CA ASN A 148 2.89 41.43 -18.67
C ASN A 148 2.76 40.00 -19.28
N SER A 149 1.51 39.53 -19.24
CA SER A 149 0.63 39.14 -20.36
C SER A 149 0.97 38.02 -21.36
N SER A 150 -0.13 37.29 -21.64
CA SER A 150 -0.56 36.62 -22.87
C SER A 150 -0.23 35.13 -23.09
N LEU A 151 -1.29 34.34 -22.84
CA LEU A 151 -1.84 33.24 -23.64
C LEU A 151 -1.15 32.94 -24.98
N GLU A 152 -0.84 31.66 -25.25
CA GLU A 152 -1.63 30.86 -26.20
C GLU A 152 -1.19 29.39 -26.23
N GLU A 153 -2.21 28.54 -26.41
CA GLU A 153 -2.14 27.13 -26.72
C GLU A 153 -1.50 26.89 -28.09
N LYS A 154 -0.80 25.75 -28.26
CA LYS A 154 -0.88 25.02 -29.53
C LYS A 154 -0.56 23.54 -29.38
N SER A 155 -1.59 22.77 -29.70
CA SER A 155 -1.59 21.35 -29.98
C SER A 155 -0.71 20.98 -31.18
N THR A 156 -0.09 19.78 -31.17
CA THR A 156 -0.09 18.93 -32.37
C THR A 156 -0.03 17.44 -32.01
N GLN A 157 -0.85 16.68 -32.73
CA GLN A 157 -1.11 15.25 -32.63
C GLN A 157 -0.07 14.36 -33.36
N LYS A 158 -0.11 13.07 -32.99
CA LYS A 158 -0.01 11.84 -33.82
C LYS A 158 1.35 11.38 -34.36
N SER A 159 1.75 10.17 -33.96
CA SER A 159 1.66 8.91 -34.75
C SER A 159 2.32 7.77 -33.95
N LYS A 160 1.60 6.72 -33.51
CA LYS A 160 1.37 5.43 -34.19
C LYS A 160 2.62 4.83 -34.87
N VAL A 161 3.29 3.87 -34.22
CA VAL A 161 3.74 2.60 -34.83
C VAL A 161 3.85 1.54 -33.74
N ALA A 162 3.09 0.45 -33.89
CA ALA A 162 3.31 -0.82 -33.21
C ALA A 162 4.24 -1.69 -34.07
N PRO A 163 4.93 -2.68 -33.48
CA PRO A 163 4.86 -4.00 -34.09
C PRO A 163 4.54 -5.12 -33.11
N LYS A 164 3.73 -6.04 -33.63
CA LYS A 164 3.43 -7.38 -33.14
C LYS A 164 4.62 -8.33 -33.34
N ARG A 165 4.78 -9.31 -32.44
CA ARG A 165 5.15 -10.73 -32.65
C ARG A 165 5.92 -11.22 -31.41
N SER A 166 5.92 -12.48 -30.97
CA SER A 166 5.04 -13.64 -31.09
C SER A 166 5.78 -14.77 -30.34
N ARG A 167 5.08 -15.52 -29.48
CA ARG A 167 5.30 -16.93 -29.09
C ARG A 167 6.74 -17.48 -29.01
N LYS A 168 7.08 -18.05 -27.84
CA LYS A 168 7.19 -19.52 -27.72
C LYS A 168 7.24 -20.00 -26.26
N THR A 169 6.40 -21.00 -26.03
CA THR A 169 6.28 -21.92 -24.91
C THR A 169 7.44 -22.92 -24.86
N GLN A 170 7.81 -23.39 -23.66
CA GLN A 170 8.23 -24.77 -23.31
C GLN A 170 8.57 -24.75 -21.80
N SER A 171 7.81 -25.34 -20.87
CA SER A 171 7.56 -26.76 -20.55
C SER A 171 8.81 -27.55 -20.13
N ILE A 172 8.79 -28.08 -18.90
CA ILE A 172 9.37 -29.32 -18.30
C ILE A 172 9.34 -29.07 -16.77
N SER A 173 8.49 -29.64 -15.90
CA SER A 173 8.17 -31.03 -15.50
C SER A 173 9.22 -31.73 -14.62
N HIS A 174 8.77 -32.10 -13.41
CA HIS A 174 9.18 -33.16 -12.44
C HIS A 174 9.29 -32.57 -11.01
N SER A 175 8.37 -32.85 -10.07
CA SER A 175 8.13 -34.10 -9.30
C SER A 175 9.40 -34.60 -8.60
N ASN A 176 9.46 -35.02 -7.34
CA ASN A 176 8.54 -35.29 -6.24
C ASN A 176 9.47 -35.49 -5.01
N HIS A 177 9.06 -35.21 -3.78
CA HIS A 177 9.18 -36.13 -2.63
C HIS A 177 8.78 -35.46 -1.30
N GLN A 178 8.11 -36.28 -0.52
CA GLN A 178 7.37 -36.04 0.71
C GLN A 178 8.27 -36.07 1.97
N PRO A 179 7.71 -35.70 3.15
CA PRO A 179 8.43 -35.40 4.38
C PRO A 179 8.49 -36.59 5.36
N MET A 180 9.37 -36.51 6.36
CA MET A 180 9.24 -37.22 7.64
C MET A 180 9.66 -36.32 8.83
N GLU A 181 8.74 -36.27 9.78
CA GLU A 181 8.74 -36.02 11.25
C GLU A 181 10.11 -35.89 11.95
N GLU A 182 10.37 -34.88 12.79
CA GLU A 182 9.87 -34.52 14.15
C GLU A 182 10.80 -35.06 15.26
N GLU A 183 11.41 -34.14 16.04
CA GLU A 183 11.60 -34.19 17.52
C GLU A 183 12.67 -33.18 18.01
N VAL A 184 12.55 -32.83 19.29
CA VAL A 184 12.84 -31.53 19.93
C VAL A 184 14.15 -31.53 20.73
N GLY A 185 14.84 -30.37 20.86
CA GLY A 185 15.72 -30.13 22.02
C GLY A 185 16.84 -29.09 21.84
N PRO A 186 17.07 -28.15 22.80
CA PRO A 186 17.77 -26.87 22.54
C PRO A 186 19.23 -26.84 23.02
N ILE A 187 20.07 -25.95 22.46
CA ILE A 187 21.19 -25.23 23.12
C ILE A 187 21.60 -24.00 22.27
N VAL A 188 21.82 -22.88 22.96
CA VAL A 188 22.27 -21.58 22.45
C VAL A 188 23.78 -21.58 22.20
N GLN A 189 24.22 -21.10 21.04
CA GLN A 189 25.56 -20.51 20.88
C GLN A 189 25.60 -19.57 19.67
N GLU A 190 26.08 -18.34 19.89
CA GLU A 190 26.42 -17.36 18.86
C GLU A 190 27.45 -17.92 17.87
N VAL A 191 27.12 -17.88 16.56
CA VAL A 191 28.13 -17.92 15.49
C VAL A 191 27.73 -16.95 14.39
N ILE A 192 28.70 -16.11 14.07
CA ILE A 192 28.76 -15.10 13.03
C ILE A 192 28.81 -15.77 11.63
N GLN A 193 28.07 -15.15 10.70
CA GLN A 193 28.16 -15.24 9.23
C GLN A 193 27.87 -16.59 8.54
N LYS A 194 26.82 -16.57 7.70
CA LYS A 194 26.97 -17.08 6.33
C LYS A 194 26.08 -16.29 5.37
N GLU A 195 26.75 -15.66 4.43
CA GLU A 195 26.23 -14.93 3.27
C GLU A 195 25.29 -15.85 2.48
N SER A 196 24.01 -15.49 2.40
CA SER A 196 23.21 -15.91 1.26
C SER A 196 23.58 -14.97 0.13
N GLU A 197 24.14 -15.50 -0.96
CA GLU A 197 24.37 -14.80 -2.22
C GLU A 197 23.05 -14.19 -2.72
N THR A 198 22.70 -13.00 -2.23
CA THR A 198 21.69 -12.16 -2.83
C THR A 198 22.36 -11.53 -4.02
N ASP A 199 22.03 -12.04 -5.21
CA ASP A 199 22.40 -11.45 -6.50
C ASP A 199 22.22 -9.93 -6.41
N SER A 200 23.34 -9.20 -6.37
CA SER A 200 23.39 -7.75 -6.15
C SER A 200 24.28 -7.14 -7.23
N MET A 201 23.84 -6.03 -7.80
CA MET A 201 24.51 -5.38 -8.91
C MET A 201 24.97 -3.98 -8.51
N LEU A 202 26.15 -3.61 -8.98
CA LEU A 202 26.69 -2.26 -8.87
C LEU A 202 26.05 -1.35 -9.91
N ILE A 203 25.45 -0.25 -9.45
CA ILE A 203 24.87 0.79 -10.30
C ILE A 203 25.45 2.15 -9.94
N HIS A 204 25.52 3.03 -10.93
CA HIS A 204 25.91 4.43 -10.72
C HIS A 204 24.64 5.28 -10.60
N GLY A 205 24.60 6.15 -9.61
CA GLY A 205 23.48 7.07 -9.44
C GLY A 205 23.79 8.18 -8.46
N THR A 206 22.81 9.06 -8.29
CA THR A 206 22.94 10.25 -7.44
C THR A 206 21.95 10.17 -6.30
N PHE A 207 22.41 10.35 -5.07
CA PHE A 207 21.51 10.48 -3.92
C PHE A 207 20.68 11.77 -4.06
N MET A 208 19.35 11.63 -4.05
CA MET A 208 18.43 12.76 -4.16
C MET A 208 17.69 13.04 -2.85
N ALA A 209 17.23 11.99 -2.17
CA ALA A 209 16.48 12.09 -0.92
C ALA A 209 16.50 10.76 -0.14
N GLU A 210 16.16 10.80 1.15
CA GLU A 210 15.88 9.58 1.92
C GLU A 210 14.62 9.73 2.79
N THR A 211 14.01 8.59 3.07
CA THR A 211 13.01 8.40 4.12
C THR A 211 13.59 7.46 5.19
N PRO A 212 12.88 7.19 6.29
CA PRO A 212 13.33 6.18 7.26
C PRO A 212 13.54 4.78 6.65
N LYS A 213 12.86 4.44 5.53
CA LYS A 213 12.88 3.10 4.95
C LYS A 213 13.40 3.00 3.52
N ALA A 214 13.60 4.12 2.81
CA ALA A 214 14.00 4.11 1.41
C ALA A 214 14.92 5.28 1.04
N VAL A 215 15.64 5.13 -0.06
CA VAL A 215 16.55 6.13 -0.65
C VAL A 215 16.11 6.38 -2.08
N LEU A 216 16.01 7.65 -2.47
CA LEU A 216 15.75 8.07 -3.84
C LEU A 216 17.09 8.23 -4.56
N ILE A 217 17.29 7.42 -5.60
CA ILE A 217 18.48 7.44 -6.44
C ILE A 217 18.07 7.93 -7.83
N GLY A 218 18.76 8.97 -8.30
CA GLY A 218 18.64 9.50 -9.66
C GLY A 218 19.64 8.85 -10.62
N PHE A 219 19.22 8.60 -11.85
CA PHE A 219 20.02 8.02 -12.94
C PHE A 219 20.11 9.02 -14.12
N GLU A 220 21.05 8.78 -15.06
CA GLU A 220 21.39 9.65 -16.21
C GLU A 220 20.28 9.82 -17.29
N SER A 221 19.00 9.59 -16.96
CA SER A 221 17.88 9.68 -17.90
C SER A 221 16.65 10.36 -17.31
N ASP A 222 16.84 11.33 -16.41
CA ASP A 222 15.80 11.98 -15.58
C ASP A 222 14.93 11.00 -14.76
N LYS A 223 15.34 9.73 -14.71
CA LYS A 223 14.66 8.67 -13.97
C LYS A 223 15.18 8.68 -12.55
N SER A 224 14.28 8.84 -11.58
CA SER A 224 14.56 8.68 -10.16
C SER A 224 13.72 7.55 -9.58
N VAL A 225 14.33 6.70 -8.75
CA VAL A 225 13.69 5.49 -8.22
C VAL A 225 13.94 5.38 -6.72
N TRP A 226 12.88 5.05 -5.98
CA TRP A 226 12.97 4.74 -4.56
C TRP A 226 13.40 3.29 -4.34
N PHE A 227 14.51 3.10 -3.64
CA PHE A 227 15.03 1.80 -3.22
C PHE A 227 14.87 1.63 -1.71
N PRO A 228 14.31 0.52 -1.22
CA PRO A 228 14.34 0.21 0.20
C PRO A 228 15.78 0.20 0.74
N LYS A 229 16.01 0.75 1.94
CA LYS A 229 17.34 0.75 2.57
C LYS A 229 17.86 -0.67 2.80
N SER A 230 16.96 -1.62 3.04
CA SER A 230 17.30 -3.03 3.23
C SER A 230 17.81 -3.72 1.96
N THR A 231 17.66 -3.10 0.78
CA THR A 231 18.10 -3.67 -0.50
C THR A 231 19.36 -2.98 -1.04
N ILE A 232 19.87 -1.97 -0.33
CA ILE A 232 21.13 -1.29 -0.65
C ILE A 232 22.19 -1.88 0.29
N ARG A 233 23.15 -2.58 -0.29
CA ARG A 233 24.20 -3.33 0.42
C ARG A 233 25.49 -2.54 0.59
N SER A 234 25.63 -1.41 -0.10
CA SER A 234 26.77 -0.50 0.07
C SER A 234 26.43 0.68 0.99
N PRO A 235 27.42 1.22 1.72
CA PRO A 235 27.30 2.57 2.26
C PRO A 235 27.16 3.57 1.10
N TYR A 236 26.55 4.72 1.38
CA TYR A 236 26.36 5.80 0.40
C TYR A 236 26.46 7.17 1.07
N ALA A 237 27.01 8.14 0.36
CA ALA A 237 27.09 9.53 0.76
C ALA A 237 25.73 10.23 0.55
N LYS A 238 25.35 11.11 1.48
CA LYS A 238 24.09 11.88 1.43
C LYS A 238 24.25 13.26 0.79
N GLU A 239 25.40 13.52 0.18
CA GLU A 239 25.64 14.75 -0.56
C GLU A 239 24.76 14.78 -1.80
N LYS A 240 23.93 15.82 -1.89
CA LYS A 240 23.05 16.01 -3.04
C LYS A 240 23.91 16.28 -4.27
N SER A 241 23.54 15.69 -5.41
CA SER A 241 24.17 15.90 -6.72
C SER A 241 25.55 15.25 -6.91
N GLN A 242 26.00 14.36 -6.02
CA GLN A 242 27.21 13.55 -6.22
C GLN A 242 26.87 12.18 -6.83
N VAL A 243 27.48 11.84 -7.96
CA VAL A 243 27.43 10.51 -8.56
C VAL A 243 28.28 9.54 -7.74
N GLN A 244 27.69 8.42 -7.35
CA GLN A 244 28.33 7.38 -6.54
C GLN A 244 27.84 6.00 -6.94
N GLN A 245 28.54 4.97 -6.44
CA GLN A 245 28.20 3.58 -6.68
C GLN A 245 27.30 3.03 -5.58
N PHE A 246 26.22 2.37 -5.98
CA PHE A 246 25.31 1.66 -5.09
C PHE A 246 25.36 0.17 -5.43
N LEU A 247 25.58 -0.67 -4.42
CA LEU A 247 25.39 -2.12 -4.54
C LEU A 247 23.94 -2.43 -4.13
N ILE A 248 23.10 -2.85 -5.08
CA ILE A 248 21.65 -3.05 -4.86
C ILE A 248 21.23 -4.45 -5.30
N ASP A 249 20.34 -5.08 -4.52
CA ASP A 249 19.75 -6.38 -4.87
C ASP A 249 19.11 -6.36 -6.27
N THR A 250 19.51 -7.31 -7.14
CA THR A 250 19.14 -7.39 -8.56
C THR A 250 17.63 -7.46 -8.78
N TRP A 251 16.88 -8.11 -7.89
CA TRP A 251 15.41 -8.22 -8.00
C TRP A 251 14.71 -6.85 -7.96
N VAL A 252 15.23 -5.88 -7.19
CA VAL A 252 14.67 -4.53 -7.13
C VAL A 252 15.01 -3.75 -8.39
N LEU A 253 16.22 -3.95 -8.92
CA LEU A 253 16.66 -3.32 -10.16
C LEU A 253 15.82 -3.76 -11.35
N GLN A 254 15.55 -5.06 -11.47
CA GLN A 254 14.66 -5.62 -12.49
C GLN A 254 13.23 -5.12 -12.33
N LYS A 255 12.69 -5.13 -11.09
CA LYS A 255 11.34 -4.64 -10.81
C LYS A 255 11.15 -3.18 -11.21
N ASN A 256 12.17 -2.35 -10.99
CA ASN A 256 12.15 -0.92 -11.32
C ASN A 256 12.63 -0.61 -12.74
N GLN A 257 12.91 -1.63 -13.56
CA GLN A 257 13.44 -1.51 -14.92
C GLN A 257 14.69 -0.61 -14.97
N VAL A 258 15.56 -0.74 -13.97
CA VAL A 258 16.84 -0.01 -13.89
C VAL A 258 17.92 -0.78 -14.64
N VAL A 259 17.78 -2.09 -14.75
CA VAL A 259 18.60 -2.98 -15.57
C VAL A 259 17.65 -3.94 -16.30
N SER A 260 17.93 -4.23 -17.58
CA SER A 260 17.15 -5.16 -18.42
C SER A 260 17.48 -6.61 -18.12
#